data_AF-A0A9Q1B922-F1
#
_entry.id   AF-A0A9Q1B922-F1
#
_cell.length_a   1.000
_cell.length_b   1.000
_cell.length_c   1.000
_cell.angle_alpha   90.00
_cell.angle_beta   90.00
_cell.angle_gamma   90.00
#
_symmetry.space_group_name_H-M   'P 1'
#
loop_
_entity.id
_entity.type
_entity.pdbx_description
1 polymer ?
#
loop_
_entity_poly.entity_id
_entity_poly.type
_entity_poly.pdbx_seq_one_letter_code
_entity_poly.pdbx_strand_id
1 'polypeptide(L)'
;MNVGVAHSEVNPNTRVMNSRGMWLTYALGVGLLHIVLLSIPFFSVPVAWTLTNVIHNLGMYVFLHAVKGTPFETPDQGKARLLTHWEQLDYGVQCTSSRKFFTISPIILYFLASFYTKYDPTHFILNTASLLSVLIPKLPQLHGDFLSSKRVVPAHVAGTPFPGKVAAVAGGSGGCLGTCEEPPRPAEVWGKAARWVESGHPSLGGARRSQAGLSVQVEEDDGARAGHAQRHPLRDTWVGCQVETSCDDTGAAVLDEEGNILGEALHCQNAVHLETGGIVPVVAQQLHRENIAQIVQEALSASGVRMEELSAVATTVKPGIGLSLGIGLAYGLELAKKYKKPFIPIHHMEAHALTIRLIHPVEFPFLVLLLSGGHGILAVARGISDFLLLGQTLDSAPGDVLDKLSQRLSLRKHPECSTLSGGQAIERMAQRGNRRRYTFTIPMEKIRSCNFSFSGLQSHITRVIEREKEAEGQLLSSASDLAAAIQHALTVHIANRTHRAILFCREAGLLPQTKAALVVSGGVASNQYIRKALQAVGEATGVTLLCPPPRLCTDNGVMIAWNGIEKLRAGLDVLHNVEDMRYEPKAPLGIDISKQVTEASIKVPELNLTI
;
A
#
# COMPACT_ATOMS: atom_id res chain seq x y z
N MET A 1 -5.69 -13.14 -22.67
CA MET A 1 -7.02 -12.92 -22.06
C MET A 1 -6.97 -13.44 -20.63
N ASN A 2 -6.92 -12.52 -19.67
CA ASN A 2 -7.18 -12.69 -18.23
C ASN A 2 -6.93 -11.30 -17.64
N VAL A 3 -7.98 -10.49 -17.56
CA VAL A 3 -7.89 -9.09 -17.13
C VAL A 3 -8.28 -9.05 -15.65
N GLY A 4 -7.28 -8.97 -14.78
CA GLY A 4 -7.45 -8.60 -13.38
C GLY A 4 -7.65 -7.09 -13.32
N VAL A 5 -8.89 -6.66 -13.12
CA VAL A 5 -9.22 -5.26 -12.88
C VAL A 5 -9.09 -5.01 -11.38
N ALA A 6 -8.09 -4.22 -11.01
CA ALA A 6 -8.04 -3.61 -9.70
C ALA A 6 -9.09 -2.51 -9.62
N HIS A 7 -10.08 -2.74 -8.78
CA HIS A 7 -10.97 -1.70 -8.32
C HIS A 7 -10.50 -1.24 -6.94
N SER A 8 -9.79 -0.11 -6.88
CA SER A 8 -9.74 0.74 -5.67
C SER A 8 -10.80 1.85 -5.70
N GLU A 9 -11.68 1.85 -6.69
CA GLU A 9 -12.95 2.59 -6.59
C GLU A 9 -13.95 1.70 -5.87
N VAL A 10 -14.55 2.23 -4.80
CA VAL A 10 -15.64 1.55 -4.10
C VAL A 10 -16.69 1.20 -5.14
N ASN A 11 -16.97 -0.10 -5.33
CA ASN A 11 -17.97 -0.55 -6.29
C ASN A 11 -19.20 0.36 -6.16
N PRO A 12 -19.60 1.09 -7.22
CA PRO A 12 -20.65 2.10 -7.13
C PRO A 12 -21.96 1.49 -6.62
N ASN A 13 -22.23 0.21 -6.91
CA ASN A 13 -23.36 -0.52 -6.35
C ASN A 13 -23.24 -0.64 -4.83
N THR A 14 -22.07 -1.02 -4.30
CA THR A 14 -21.81 -1.05 -2.85
C THR A 14 -21.93 0.34 -2.22
N ARG A 15 -21.43 1.40 -2.85
CA ARG A 15 -21.54 2.78 -2.33
C ARG A 15 -22.99 3.26 -2.27
N VAL A 16 -23.75 3.04 -3.33
CA VAL A 16 -25.16 3.45 -3.42
C VAL A 16 -26.01 2.63 -2.44
N MET A 17 -25.82 1.31 -2.42
CA MET A 17 -26.60 0.38 -1.61
C MET A 17 -26.27 0.44 -0.11
N ASN A 18 -25.10 0.94 0.29
CA ASN A 18 -24.73 1.18 1.68
C ASN A 18 -25.06 2.61 2.16
N SER A 19 -25.70 3.43 1.32
CA SER A 19 -26.10 4.78 1.72
C SER A 19 -27.42 4.76 2.52
N ARG A 20 -27.48 5.52 3.62
CA ARG A 20 -28.72 5.69 4.40
C ARG A 20 -29.86 6.29 3.56
N GLY A 21 -29.51 7.14 2.59
CA GLY A 21 -30.48 7.70 1.64
C GLY A 21 -31.15 6.62 0.80
N MET A 22 -30.40 5.65 0.29
CA MET A 22 -30.97 4.53 -0.47
C MET A 22 -31.90 3.68 0.40
N TRP A 23 -31.54 3.37 1.66
CA TRP A 23 -32.43 2.57 2.51
C TRP A 23 -33.77 3.28 2.78
N LEU A 24 -33.74 4.60 2.95
CA LEU A 24 -34.94 5.42 3.10
C LEU A 24 -35.76 5.45 1.80
N THR A 25 -35.14 5.71 0.66
CA THR A 25 -35.80 5.72 -0.65
C THR A 25 -36.43 4.36 -0.97
N TYR A 26 -35.76 3.26 -0.63
CA TYR A 26 -36.31 1.91 -0.78
C TYR A 26 -37.57 1.71 0.07
N ALA A 27 -37.53 2.06 1.37
CA ALA A 27 -38.68 1.92 2.26
C ALA A 27 -39.87 2.78 1.79
N LEU A 28 -39.61 4.02 1.37
CA LEU A 28 -40.63 4.90 0.79
C LEU A 28 -41.18 4.34 -0.52
N GLY A 29 -40.35 3.75 -1.38
CA GLY A 29 -40.77 3.13 -2.64
C GLY A 29 -41.72 1.95 -2.43
N VAL A 30 -41.44 1.08 -1.45
CA VAL A 30 -42.34 -0.03 -1.08
C VAL A 30 -43.67 0.51 -0.53
N GLY A 31 -43.62 1.54 0.32
CA GLY A 31 -44.83 2.18 0.84
C GLY A 31 -45.68 2.83 -0.26
N LEU A 32 -45.04 3.55 -1.19
CA LEU A 32 -45.72 4.17 -2.33
C LEU A 32 -46.35 3.12 -3.25
N LEU A 33 -45.64 2.03 -3.56
CA LEU A 33 -46.19 0.91 -4.33
C LEU A 33 -47.47 0.36 -3.68
N HIS A 34 -47.44 0.17 -2.36
CA HIS A 34 -48.60 -0.32 -1.63
C HIS A 34 -49.80 0.64 -1.70
N ILE A 35 -49.56 1.94 -1.52
CA ILE A 35 -50.60 2.99 -1.61
C ILE A 35 -51.21 3.02 -3.01
N VAL A 36 -50.39 2.91 -4.06
CA VAL A 36 -50.86 2.85 -5.45
C VAL A 36 -51.76 1.62 -5.66
N LEU A 37 -51.36 0.45 -5.17
CA LEU A 37 -52.16 -0.77 -5.28
C LEU A 37 -53.48 -0.66 -4.52
N LEU A 38 -53.50 -0.03 -3.34
CA LEU A 38 -54.73 0.23 -2.59
C LEU A 38 -55.66 1.24 -3.27
N SER A 39 -55.11 2.12 -4.12
CA SER A 39 -55.89 3.13 -4.85
C SER A 39 -56.62 2.55 -6.07
N ILE A 40 -56.35 1.29 -6.43
CA ILE A 40 -57.02 0.60 -7.54
C ILE A 40 -58.35 0.02 -7.03
N PRO A 41 -59.50 0.45 -7.56
CA PRO A 41 -60.82 0.13 -6.99
C PRO A 41 -61.20 -1.35 -7.07
N PHE A 42 -60.49 -2.15 -7.86
CA PHE A 42 -60.75 -3.58 -8.04
C PHE A 42 -59.90 -4.48 -7.13
N PHE A 43 -58.96 -3.94 -6.35
CA PHE A 43 -58.11 -4.73 -5.47
C PHE A 43 -58.63 -4.70 -4.03
N SER A 44 -58.89 -5.88 -3.47
CA SER A 44 -59.16 -6.02 -2.04
C SER A 44 -57.86 -5.84 -1.24
N VAL A 45 -57.97 -5.50 0.04
CA VAL A 45 -56.81 -5.30 0.93
C VAL A 45 -55.86 -6.52 0.94
N PRO A 46 -56.34 -7.79 1.04
CA PRO A 46 -55.48 -8.96 0.92
C PRO A 46 -54.74 -9.07 -0.43
N VAL A 47 -55.44 -8.77 -1.53
CA VAL A 47 -54.87 -8.79 -2.88
C VAL A 47 -53.79 -7.71 -3.03
N ALA A 48 -54.02 -6.51 -2.52
CA ALA A 48 -53.04 -5.43 -2.54
C ALA A 48 -51.76 -5.81 -1.76
N TRP A 49 -51.88 -6.44 -0.60
CA TRP A 49 -50.73 -6.93 0.18
C TRP A 49 -49.95 -8.04 -0.54
N THR A 50 -50.64 -9.02 -1.12
CA THR A 50 -49.98 -10.08 -1.90
C THR A 50 -49.31 -9.52 -3.15
N LEU A 51 -49.96 -8.61 -3.89
CA LEU A 51 -49.35 -7.96 -5.05
C LEU A 51 -48.14 -7.10 -4.64
N THR A 52 -48.21 -6.39 -3.51
CA THR A 52 -47.07 -5.62 -2.99
C THR A 52 -45.88 -6.53 -2.73
N ASN A 53 -46.09 -7.66 -2.04
CA ASN A 53 -45.03 -8.63 -1.75
C ASN A 53 -44.48 -9.29 -3.02
N VAL A 54 -45.33 -9.68 -3.96
CA VAL A 54 -44.92 -10.29 -5.24
C VAL A 54 -44.15 -9.31 -6.13
N ILE A 55 -44.68 -8.11 -6.35
CA ILE A 55 -44.02 -7.10 -7.19
C ILE A 55 -42.69 -6.66 -6.57
N HIS A 56 -42.66 -6.46 -5.25
CA HIS A 56 -41.44 -6.15 -4.52
C HIS A 56 -40.38 -7.23 -4.71
N ASN A 57 -40.72 -8.50 -4.45
CA ASN A 57 -39.76 -9.59 -4.53
C ASN A 57 -39.31 -9.84 -5.98
N LEU A 58 -40.20 -9.69 -6.96
CA LEU A 58 -39.82 -9.74 -8.38
C LEU A 58 -38.82 -8.62 -8.73
N GLY A 59 -39.10 -7.38 -8.31
CA GLY A 59 -38.19 -6.25 -8.52
C GLY A 59 -36.83 -6.47 -7.85
N MET A 60 -36.82 -6.99 -6.62
CA MET A 60 -35.61 -7.35 -5.89
C MET A 60 -34.84 -8.48 -6.56
N TYR A 61 -35.53 -9.51 -7.06
CA TYR A 61 -34.89 -10.61 -7.80
C TYR A 61 -34.21 -10.09 -9.06
N VAL A 62 -34.92 -9.30 -9.86
CA VAL A 62 -34.37 -8.71 -11.09
C VAL A 62 -33.16 -7.85 -10.74
N PHE A 63 -33.32 -6.92 -9.79
CA PHE A 63 -32.27 -5.96 -9.46
C PHE A 63 -31.03 -6.60 -8.81
N LEU A 64 -31.21 -7.55 -7.89
CA LEU A 64 -30.10 -8.13 -7.13
C LEU A 64 -29.49 -9.35 -7.80
N HIS A 65 -30.28 -10.17 -8.49
CA HIS A 65 -29.88 -11.49 -8.95
C HIS A 65 -29.94 -11.68 -10.48
N ALA A 66 -30.65 -10.83 -11.23
CA ALA A 66 -30.68 -10.91 -12.69
C ALA A 66 -29.77 -9.86 -13.36
N VAL A 67 -29.71 -8.64 -12.82
CA VAL A 67 -28.85 -7.58 -13.34
C VAL A 67 -27.40 -7.85 -12.95
N LYS A 68 -26.52 -7.84 -13.95
CA LYS A 68 -25.07 -8.01 -13.82
C LYS A 68 -24.34 -6.74 -14.22
N GLY A 69 -23.15 -6.54 -13.67
CA GLY A 69 -22.34 -5.34 -13.92
C GLY A 69 -22.77 -4.13 -13.08
N THR A 70 -22.35 -2.92 -13.46
CA THR A 70 -22.71 -1.64 -12.84
C THR A 70 -23.51 -0.80 -13.84
N PRO A 71 -24.72 -0.29 -13.51
CA PRO A 71 -25.64 0.31 -14.47
C PRO A 71 -25.25 1.73 -14.96
N PHE A 72 -24.12 2.29 -14.49
CA PHE A 72 -23.72 3.68 -14.76
C PHE A 72 -22.23 3.89 -15.07
N GLU A 73 -21.46 2.82 -15.36
CA GLU A 73 -20.04 2.92 -15.74
C GLU A 73 -19.74 2.27 -17.10
N THR A 74 -18.62 2.69 -17.70
CA THR A 74 -18.11 2.33 -19.04
C THR A 74 -17.93 0.82 -19.28
N PRO A 75 -17.71 0.36 -20.54
CA PRO A 75 -17.69 -1.05 -20.93
C PRO A 75 -16.61 -1.95 -20.29
N ASP A 76 -15.65 -1.40 -19.54
CA ASP A 76 -14.55 -2.15 -18.91
C ASP A 76 -14.76 -2.37 -17.40
N GLN A 77 -15.68 -3.30 -17.05
CA GLN A 77 -16.00 -3.69 -15.66
C GLN A 77 -15.26 -4.97 -15.21
N GLY A 78 -14.22 -5.40 -15.92
CA GLY A 78 -13.42 -6.56 -15.53
C GLY A 78 -14.22 -7.82 -15.20
N LYS A 79 -13.94 -8.43 -14.03
CA LYS A 79 -14.68 -9.59 -13.50
C LYS A 79 -16.09 -9.22 -12.98
N ALA A 80 -16.36 -7.96 -12.64
CA ALA A 80 -17.64 -7.51 -12.08
C ALA A 80 -18.79 -7.56 -13.10
N ARG A 81 -18.50 -7.50 -14.40
CA ARG A 81 -19.49 -7.70 -15.48
C ARG A 81 -20.22 -9.04 -15.42
N LEU A 82 -19.58 -10.05 -14.82
CA LEU A 82 -20.13 -11.42 -14.73
C LEU A 82 -20.92 -11.65 -13.45
N LEU A 83 -20.75 -10.77 -12.47
CA LEU A 83 -21.34 -10.86 -11.14
C LEU A 83 -22.66 -10.09 -11.09
N THR A 84 -23.62 -10.68 -10.40
CA THR A 84 -24.89 -10.03 -10.03
C THR A 84 -24.64 -8.90 -9.04
N HIS A 85 -25.58 -7.95 -8.93
CA HIS A 85 -25.49 -6.89 -7.92
C HIS A 85 -25.39 -7.45 -6.49
N TRP A 86 -26.05 -8.58 -6.20
CA TRP A 86 -25.92 -9.25 -4.91
C TRP A 86 -24.49 -9.72 -4.63
N GLU A 87 -23.86 -10.38 -5.61
CA GLU A 87 -22.47 -10.85 -5.51
C GLU A 87 -21.47 -9.69 -5.36
N GLN A 88 -21.76 -8.57 -6.01
CA GLN A 88 -20.98 -7.34 -5.91
C GLN A 88 -21.15 -6.60 -4.58
N LEU A 89 -22.33 -6.70 -3.94
CA LEU A 89 -22.67 -5.96 -2.73
C LEU A 89 -21.72 -6.31 -1.59
N ASP A 90 -21.13 -5.26 -1.00
CA ASP A 90 -20.14 -5.34 0.08
C ASP A 90 -18.97 -6.31 -0.24
N TYR A 91 -18.59 -6.39 -1.52
CA TYR A 91 -17.47 -7.20 -2.02
C TYR A 91 -17.59 -8.69 -1.72
N GLY A 92 -18.81 -9.24 -1.66
CA GLY A 92 -19.01 -10.65 -1.38
C GLY A 92 -19.01 -11.03 0.11
N VAL A 93 -18.70 -10.08 1.01
CA VAL A 93 -18.65 -10.32 2.46
C VAL A 93 -20.04 -10.70 2.96
N GLN A 94 -20.15 -11.82 3.67
CA GLN A 94 -21.42 -12.27 4.23
C GLN A 94 -21.77 -11.49 5.50
N CYS A 95 -23.06 -11.36 5.79
CA CYS A 95 -23.57 -10.80 7.05
C CYS A 95 -23.23 -9.31 7.34
N THR A 96 -22.99 -8.51 6.31
CA THR A 96 -22.86 -7.05 6.40
C THR A 96 -24.20 -6.36 6.66
N SER A 97 -24.18 -5.10 7.08
CA SER A 97 -25.40 -4.33 7.37
C SER A 97 -26.32 -4.21 6.15
N SER A 98 -25.78 -3.93 4.96
CA SER A 98 -26.56 -3.82 3.71
C SER A 98 -27.17 -5.16 3.31
N ARG A 99 -26.41 -6.27 3.37
CA ARG A 99 -26.94 -7.62 3.08
C ARG A 99 -27.95 -8.09 4.10
N LYS A 100 -27.77 -7.75 5.38
CA LYS A 100 -28.78 -7.98 6.43
C LYS A 100 -30.06 -7.22 6.11
N PHE A 101 -29.96 -5.93 5.79
CA PHE A 101 -31.10 -5.11 5.42
C PHE A 101 -31.88 -5.73 4.25
N PHE A 102 -31.24 -5.97 3.11
CA PHE A 102 -31.89 -6.53 1.93
C PHE A 102 -32.34 -7.99 2.09
N THR A 103 -31.85 -8.73 3.08
CA THR A 103 -32.37 -10.06 3.45
C THR A 103 -33.58 -9.96 4.38
N ILE A 104 -33.57 -9.04 5.35
CA ILE A 104 -34.61 -8.89 6.36
C ILE A 104 -35.85 -8.18 5.81
N SER A 105 -35.70 -7.19 4.93
CA SER A 105 -36.82 -6.43 4.36
C SER A 105 -37.91 -7.29 3.68
N PRO A 106 -37.59 -8.22 2.76
CA PRO A 106 -38.61 -9.10 2.18
C PRO A 106 -39.24 -10.05 3.20
N ILE A 107 -38.52 -10.44 4.25
CA ILE A 107 -39.06 -11.27 5.35
C ILE A 107 -40.11 -10.47 6.15
N ILE A 108 -39.82 -9.22 6.49
CA ILE A 108 -40.78 -8.34 7.18
C ILE A 108 -42.02 -8.13 6.32
N LEU A 109 -41.84 -7.84 5.03
CA LEU A 109 -42.96 -7.64 4.10
C LEU A 109 -43.82 -8.89 3.96
N TYR A 110 -43.19 -10.07 3.90
CA TYR A 110 -43.88 -11.36 3.90
C TYR A 110 -44.73 -11.57 5.16
N PHE A 111 -44.20 -11.26 6.36
CA PHE A 111 -44.97 -11.38 7.60
C PHE A 111 -46.15 -10.42 7.64
N LEU A 112 -45.97 -9.17 7.20
CA LEU A 112 -47.05 -8.19 7.09
C LEU A 112 -48.11 -8.67 6.09
N ALA A 113 -47.72 -9.10 4.90
CA ALA A 113 -48.65 -9.60 3.90
C ALA A 113 -49.43 -10.83 4.42
N SER A 114 -48.75 -11.77 5.08
CA SER A 114 -49.39 -12.97 5.63
C SER A 114 -50.39 -12.64 6.76
N PHE A 115 -50.06 -11.65 7.59
CA PHE A 115 -50.94 -11.16 8.65
C PHE A 115 -52.19 -10.51 8.07
N TYR A 116 -52.04 -9.59 7.09
CA TYR A 116 -53.16 -8.88 6.48
C TYR A 116 -53.99 -9.73 5.51
N THR A 117 -53.44 -10.83 4.99
CA THR A 117 -54.21 -11.85 4.25
C THR A 117 -54.86 -12.87 5.19
N LYS A 118 -54.76 -12.71 6.51
CA LYS A 118 -55.29 -13.63 7.53
C LYS A 118 -54.85 -15.08 7.31
N TYR A 119 -53.63 -15.27 6.80
CA TYR A 119 -53.08 -16.59 6.47
C TYR A 119 -53.95 -17.42 5.52
N ASP A 120 -54.71 -16.76 4.63
CA ASP A 120 -55.43 -17.45 3.54
C ASP A 120 -54.48 -18.36 2.75
N PRO A 121 -54.82 -19.65 2.52
CA PRO A 121 -53.91 -20.61 1.90
C PRO A 121 -53.38 -20.17 0.53
N THR A 122 -54.23 -19.53 -0.29
CA THR A 122 -53.86 -19.10 -1.64
C THR A 122 -52.83 -17.98 -1.58
N HIS A 123 -53.09 -16.96 -0.76
CA HIS A 123 -52.19 -15.82 -0.60
C HIS A 123 -50.89 -16.24 0.11
N PHE A 124 -50.98 -17.15 1.07
CA PHE A 124 -49.83 -17.68 1.80
C PHE A 124 -48.85 -18.43 0.88
N ILE A 125 -49.36 -19.32 0.01
CA ILE A 125 -48.53 -20.05 -0.96
C ILE A 125 -47.84 -19.08 -1.92
N LEU A 126 -48.59 -18.12 -2.46
CA LEU A 126 -48.04 -17.10 -3.38
C LEU A 126 -46.96 -16.25 -2.72
N ASN A 127 -47.22 -15.78 -1.50
CA ASN A 127 -46.27 -14.97 -0.73
C ASN A 127 -45.01 -15.75 -0.34
N THR A 128 -45.17 -17.04 0.00
CA THR A 128 -44.05 -17.93 0.33
C THR A 128 -43.19 -18.23 -0.88
N ALA A 129 -43.80 -18.60 -2.02
CA ALA A 129 -43.09 -18.86 -3.27
C ALA A 129 -42.31 -17.61 -3.73
N SER A 130 -42.94 -16.44 -3.61
CA SER A 130 -42.34 -15.14 -3.89
C SER A 130 -41.17 -14.80 -2.95
N LEU A 131 -41.26 -15.12 -1.66
CA LEU A 131 -40.16 -14.91 -0.72
C LEU A 131 -38.97 -15.83 -1.02
N LEU A 132 -39.25 -17.12 -1.28
CA LEU A 132 -38.23 -18.12 -1.57
C LEU A 132 -37.44 -17.79 -2.83
N SER A 133 -38.09 -17.23 -3.87
CA SER A 133 -37.39 -16.84 -5.10
C SER A 133 -36.29 -15.79 -4.87
N VAL A 134 -36.40 -14.97 -3.81
CA VAL A 134 -35.42 -13.93 -3.46
C VAL A 134 -34.47 -14.38 -2.35
N LEU A 135 -34.89 -15.26 -1.43
CA LEU A 135 -34.03 -15.72 -0.34
C LEU A 135 -33.09 -16.85 -0.76
N ILE A 136 -33.57 -17.80 -1.57
CA ILE A 136 -32.77 -18.94 -2.00
C ILE A 136 -31.49 -18.48 -2.72
N PRO A 137 -31.53 -17.56 -3.71
CA PRO A 137 -30.31 -17.07 -4.38
C PRO A 137 -29.32 -16.32 -3.47
N LYS A 138 -29.72 -15.92 -2.26
CA LYS A 138 -28.84 -15.25 -1.29
C LYS A 138 -28.03 -16.25 -0.47
N LEU A 139 -28.37 -17.54 -0.51
CA LEU A 139 -27.67 -18.58 0.24
C LEU A 139 -26.24 -18.76 -0.29
N PRO A 140 -25.22 -18.77 0.60
CA PRO A 140 -23.81 -18.94 0.20
C PRO A 140 -23.55 -20.13 -0.72
N GLN A 141 -24.31 -21.22 -0.56
CA GLN A 141 -24.15 -22.49 -1.28
C GLN A 141 -24.58 -22.43 -2.75
N LEU A 142 -25.32 -21.40 -3.17
CA LEU A 142 -25.85 -21.27 -4.54
C LEU A 142 -25.08 -20.25 -5.38
N HIS A 143 -23.99 -19.70 -4.84
CA HIS A 143 -23.04 -18.90 -5.60
C HIS A 143 -22.10 -19.85 -6.35
N GLY A 144 -21.94 -19.66 -7.67
CA GLY A 144 -21.14 -20.53 -8.53
C GLY A 144 -19.69 -20.70 -8.05
N ASP A 145 -19.14 -21.89 -8.26
CA ASP A 145 -17.87 -22.40 -7.73
C ASP A 145 -16.72 -21.38 -7.62
N PHE A 146 -16.53 -20.88 -6.40
CA PHE A 146 -15.21 -20.52 -5.86
C PHE A 146 -15.06 -20.99 -4.40
N LEU A 147 -15.53 -22.21 -4.14
CA LEU A 147 -15.36 -22.95 -2.88
C LEU A 147 -14.90 -24.40 -3.11
N SER A 148 -14.10 -24.65 -4.15
CA SER A 148 -13.30 -25.89 -4.27
C SER A 148 -11.83 -25.61 -3.94
N SER A 149 -11.57 -25.45 -2.65
CA SER A 149 -10.34 -25.84 -1.97
C SER A 149 -10.60 -25.82 -0.46
N LYS A 150 -11.60 -26.61 -0.04
CA LYS A 150 -11.64 -27.11 1.34
C LYS A 150 -10.99 -28.48 1.34
N ARG A 151 -9.79 -28.56 1.89
CA ARG A 151 -9.42 -29.74 2.69
C ARG A 151 -8.75 -29.30 3.98
N VAL A 152 -9.52 -28.66 4.87
CA VAL A 152 -9.27 -28.70 6.31
C VAL A 152 -10.59 -28.62 7.06
N VAL A 153 -11.06 -29.75 7.59
CA VAL A 153 -11.82 -29.90 8.85
C VAL A 153 -11.61 -31.38 9.27
N PRO A 154 -11.51 -31.78 10.57
CA PRO A 154 -12.18 -31.12 11.69
C PRO A 154 -11.42 -30.94 13.01
N ALA A 155 -12.05 -30.12 13.86
CA ALA A 155 -11.64 -29.75 15.20
C ALA A 155 -12.18 -30.70 16.29
N HIS A 156 -11.38 -30.81 17.37
CA HIS A 156 -11.66 -31.27 18.75
C HIS A 156 -12.03 -32.77 18.91
N VAL A 157 -11.49 -33.57 19.86
CA VAL A 157 -11.44 -33.44 21.34
C VAL A 157 -10.43 -34.47 21.95
N ALA A 158 -9.75 -34.07 23.04
CA ALA A 158 -9.18 -34.85 24.17
C ALA A 158 -8.03 -35.88 24.03
N GLY A 159 -7.03 -35.73 24.92
CA GLY A 159 -6.44 -36.84 25.69
C GLY A 159 -5.11 -37.46 25.21
N THR A 160 -4.03 -37.14 25.93
CA THR A 160 -2.75 -37.86 26.22
C THR A 160 -2.64 -39.39 25.92
N PRO A 161 -1.46 -40.06 26.04
CA PRO A 161 -0.07 -39.77 25.60
C PRO A 161 0.70 -40.99 24.99
N PHE A 162 1.71 -40.77 24.10
CA PHE A 162 2.88 -41.63 23.72
C PHE A 162 2.70 -43.17 23.44
N PRO A 163 3.76 -43.96 23.11
CA PRO A 163 4.69 -43.96 21.96
C PRO A 163 4.67 -45.30 21.17
N GLY A 164 5.34 -45.40 20.00
CA GLY A 164 5.90 -46.69 19.56
C GLY A 164 5.97 -47.00 18.06
N LYS A 165 7.21 -46.96 17.52
CA LYS A 165 7.91 -48.01 16.74
C LYS A 165 7.24 -48.77 15.57
N VAL A 166 8.00 -48.77 14.44
CA VAL A 166 8.30 -49.91 13.52
C VAL A 166 7.15 -50.24 12.52
N ALA A 167 7.30 -50.61 11.24
CA ALA A 167 8.38 -51.15 10.41
C ALA A 167 8.12 -50.85 8.91
N ALA A 168 9.15 -51.06 8.11
CA ALA A 168 9.17 -51.13 6.65
C ALA A 168 8.33 -52.28 6.06
N VAL A 169 7.85 -52.11 4.82
CA VAL A 169 7.63 -53.19 3.85
C VAL A 169 7.94 -52.67 2.44
N ALA A 170 8.70 -53.48 1.69
CA ALA A 170 9.18 -53.28 0.34
C ALA A 170 8.33 -54.03 -0.71
N GLY A 171 8.55 -53.68 -1.99
CA GLY A 171 8.19 -54.46 -3.18
C GLY A 171 7.05 -53.85 -3.99
N GLY A 172 7.05 -53.74 -5.31
CA GLY A 172 7.95 -54.14 -6.39
C GLY A 172 7.39 -53.55 -7.70
N SER A 173 8.25 -53.05 -8.60
CA SER A 173 8.55 -53.64 -9.92
C SER A 173 7.62 -53.27 -11.10
N GLY A 174 8.25 -52.68 -12.13
CA GLY A 174 7.79 -52.56 -13.53
C GLY A 174 7.75 -51.09 -13.98
N GLY A 175 8.50 -50.58 -14.96
CA GLY A 175 9.47 -51.13 -15.91
C GLY A 175 9.45 -50.23 -17.16
N CYS A 176 10.63 -49.71 -17.56
CA CYS A 176 11.01 -49.17 -18.90
C CYS A 176 10.30 -47.88 -19.40
N LEU A 177 10.89 -46.92 -20.13
CA LEU A 177 12.19 -46.68 -20.78
C LEU A 177 12.19 -45.20 -21.24
N GLY A 178 13.35 -44.51 -21.29
CA GLY A 178 13.60 -43.43 -22.25
C GLY A 178 13.69 -41.98 -21.76
N THR A 179 14.84 -41.62 -21.20
CA THR A 179 15.66 -40.40 -21.43
C THR A 179 15.00 -39.04 -21.75
N CYS A 180 15.21 -38.06 -20.86
CA CYS A 180 15.55 -36.67 -21.21
C CYS A 180 16.33 -36.04 -20.04
N GLU A 181 17.46 -35.41 -20.38
CA GLU A 181 18.53 -34.92 -19.51
C GLU A 181 18.13 -33.73 -18.60
N GLU A 182 18.66 -33.72 -17.37
CA GLU A 182 18.62 -32.58 -16.44
C GLU A 182 19.66 -31.51 -16.81
N PRO A 183 19.35 -30.20 -16.69
CA PRO A 183 20.33 -29.14 -16.89
C PRO A 183 21.24 -28.96 -15.64
N PRO A 184 22.54 -28.66 -15.82
CA PRO A 184 23.47 -28.51 -14.71
C PRO A 184 23.36 -27.14 -14.02
N ARG A 185 23.69 -27.15 -12.72
CA ARG A 185 23.82 -25.97 -11.84
C ARG A 185 25.01 -25.09 -12.28
N PRO A 186 24.94 -23.75 -12.24
CA PRO A 186 26.10 -22.92 -12.56
C PRO A 186 26.95 -22.64 -11.32
N ALA A 187 28.21 -23.09 -11.38
CA ALA A 187 29.35 -22.55 -10.66
C ALA A 187 30.39 -22.08 -11.68
N GLU A 188 31.06 -20.96 -11.38
CA GLU A 188 32.33 -20.49 -11.95
C GLU A 188 32.41 -20.16 -13.45
N VAL A 189 32.15 -18.88 -13.81
CA VAL A 189 32.85 -18.21 -14.92
C VAL A 189 33.03 -16.72 -14.59
N TRP A 190 34.16 -16.35 -13.98
CA TRP A 190 34.71 -14.99 -14.03
C TRP A 190 36.16 -15.08 -14.50
N GLY A 191 36.38 -14.80 -15.78
CA GLY A 191 37.70 -14.77 -16.37
C GLY A 191 37.64 -14.29 -17.82
N LYS A 192 38.28 -13.14 -18.06
CA LYS A 192 38.56 -12.48 -19.35
C LYS A 192 37.56 -11.44 -19.83
N ALA A 193 37.81 -10.19 -19.43
CA ALA A 193 37.64 -9.02 -20.31
C ALA A 193 38.49 -7.84 -19.79
N ALA A 194 39.79 -7.87 -20.07
CA ALA A 194 40.67 -6.71 -19.92
C ALA A 194 41.69 -6.72 -21.07
N ARG A 195 41.45 -5.91 -22.09
CA ARG A 195 42.42 -5.37 -23.07
C ARG A 195 41.66 -4.69 -24.21
N TRP A 196 41.80 -3.37 -24.34
CA TRP A 196 41.74 -2.50 -25.55
C TRP A 196 42.01 -1.08 -25.01
N VAL A 197 43.28 -0.71 -24.79
CA VAL A 197 44.20 0.02 -25.69
C VAL A 197 43.77 1.47 -25.99
N GLU A 198 44.65 2.36 -25.53
CA GLU A 198 44.69 3.81 -25.62
C GLU A 198 44.97 4.35 -27.03
N SER A 199 44.45 5.53 -27.32
CA SER A 199 45.07 6.60 -28.15
C SER A 199 44.20 7.86 -27.98
N GLY A 200 44.68 9.08 -27.77
CA GLY A 200 46.02 9.63 -27.59
C GLY A 200 45.94 11.13 -27.23
N HIS A 201 47.12 11.76 -27.23
CA HIS A 201 47.43 13.21 -27.21
C HIS A 201 47.72 13.93 -25.87
N PRO A 202 48.61 14.95 -25.88
CA PRO A 202 49.91 14.81 -25.20
C PRO A 202 50.20 15.86 -24.10
N SER A 203 51.20 15.52 -23.29
CA SER A 203 52.20 16.32 -22.56
C SER A 203 51.95 17.83 -22.32
N LEU A 204 52.13 18.27 -21.07
CA LEU A 204 53.22 19.15 -20.63
C LEU A 204 53.14 19.46 -19.12
N GLY A 205 54.31 19.52 -18.46
CA GLY A 205 54.52 20.35 -17.26
C GLY A 205 54.48 19.63 -15.91
N GLY A 206 55.64 19.15 -15.45
CA GLY A 206 55.79 18.58 -14.11
C GLY A 206 56.00 19.62 -13.00
N ALA A 207 55.79 19.21 -11.75
CA ALA A 207 56.58 19.66 -10.59
C ALA A 207 56.31 18.79 -9.34
N ARG A 208 57.40 18.19 -8.85
CA ARG A 208 57.80 17.93 -7.45
C ARG A 208 56.91 17.09 -6.51
N ARG A 209 57.44 15.89 -6.28
CA ARG A 209 57.53 15.10 -5.03
C ARG A 209 57.31 15.87 -3.71
N SER A 210 56.53 15.26 -2.82
CA SER A 210 56.98 14.92 -1.46
C SER A 210 56.38 13.57 -1.04
N GLN A 211 57.27 12.60 -0.75
CA GLN A 211 56.96 11.27 -0.25
C GLN A 211 56.70 11.29 1.27
N ALA A 212 55.69 10.55 1.70
CA ALA A 212 55.65 9.71 2.90
C ALA A 212 54.50 8.71 2.64
N GLY A 213 54.66 7.40 2.49
CA GLY A 213 55.62 6.50 3.09
C GLY A 213 54.91 5.71 4.20
N LEU A 214 54.17 4.65 3.84
CA LEU A 214 54.06 3.46 4.67
C LEU A 214 53.55 2.28 3.83
N SER A 215 54.39 1.24 3.78
CA SER A 215 54.23 -0.04 3.09
C SER A 215 53.22 -0.95 3.77
N VAL A 216 52.29 -1.51 3.00
CA VAL A 216 51.46 -2.66 3.42
C VAL A 216 52.18 -3.92 2.95
N GLN A 217 52.66 -4.73 3.90
CA GLN A 217 53.09 -6.10 3.64
C GLN A 217 51.83 -6.98 3.52
N VAL A 218 51.79 -7.80 2.48
CA VAL A 218 50.83 -8.88 2.28
C VAL A 218 51.48 -10.13 2.82
N GLU A 219 50.97 -10.68 3.93
CA GLU A 219 51.21 -12.06 4.34
C GLU A 219 49.96 -12.88 3.99
N GLU A 220 50.14 -13.86 3.10
CA GLU A 220 49.26 -15.02 2.97
C GLU A 220 49.52 -15.93 4.17
N ASP A 221 48.47 -16.37 4.86
CA ASP A 221 48.55 -17.56 5.71
C ASP A 221 47.28 -18.42 5.59
N ASP A 222 47.52 -19.69 5.26
CA ASP A 222 46.59 -20.78 5.11
C ASP A 222 46.21 -21.32 6.50
N GLY A 223 44.92 -21.51 6.78
CA GLY A 223 44.55 -22.19 8.03
C GLY A 223 43.07 -22.24 8.34
N ALA A 224 42.38 -23.25 7.82
CA ALA A 224 41.04 -23.63 8.24
C ALA A 224 41.01 -24.01 9.74
N ARG A 225 40.40 -23.17 10.58
CA ARG A 225 39.88 -23.56 11.91
C ARG A 225 38.55 -22.86 12.19
N ALA A 226 37.55 -23.68 12.50
CA ALA A 226 36.24 -23.26 12.97
C ALA A 226 36.37 -22.44 14.27
N GLY A 227 36.25 -21.11 14.15
CA GLY A 227 36.22 -20.20 15.28
C GLY A 227 34.80 -19.99 15.80
N HIS A 228 34.56 -20.38 17.05
CA HIS A 228 33.40 -19.91 17.82
C HIS A 228 33.36 -18.38 17.79
N ALA A 229 32.24 -17.82 17.34
CA ALA A 229 31.97 -16.39 17.44
C ALA A 229 32.07 -15.95 18.91
N GLN A 230 33.08 -15.12 19.21
CA GLN A 230 33.25 -14.51 20.52
C GLN A 230 32.02 -13.63 20.81
N ARG A 231 31.26 -14.00 21.84
CA ARG A 231 30.20 -13.16 22.40
C ARG A 231 30.84 -11.93 23.02
N HIS A 232 30.62 -10.76 22.42
CA HIS A 232 30.83 -9.50 23.11
C HIS A 232 29.92 -9.45 24.36
N PRO A 233 30.41 -8.97 25.51
CA PRO A 233 29.57 -8.81 26.68
C PRO A 233 28.56 -7.68 26.42
N LEU A 234 27.31 -8.07 26.14
CA LEU A 234 26.15 -7.22 25.94
C LEU A 234 25.84 -6.49 27.27
N ARG A 235 26.50 -5.36 27.51
CA ARG A 235 26.00 -4.33 28.42
C ARG A 235 25.18 -3.37 27.55
N ASP A 236 23.90 -3.25 27.88
CA ASP A 236 22.95 -2.28 27.35
C ASP A 236 22.79 -2.28 25.82
N THR A 237 22.54 -3.44 25.23
CA THR A 237 22.21 -3.53 23.80
C THR A 237 20.73 -3.18 23.64
N TRP A 238 20.45 -2.04 23.02
CA TRP A 238 19.11 -1.47 22.88
C TRP A 238 18.40 -2.07 21.70
N VAL A 239 17.82 -3.23 21.94
CA VAL A 239 17.28 -4.03 20.87
C VAL A 239 15.76 -3.82 20.87
N GLY A 240 15.21 -3.21 19.84
CA GLY A 240 13.75 -3.25 19.66
C GLY A 240 13.40 -4.23 18.56
N CYS A 241 12.25 -4.87 18.68
CA CYS A 241 11.64 -5.64 17.60
C CYS A 241 10.49 -4.79 17.10
N GLN A 242 10.54 -4.41 15.83
CA GLN A 242 9.62 -3.40 15.31
C GLN A 242 8.84 -3.86 14.11
N VAL A 243 7.52 -3.89 14.27
CA VAL A 243 6.59 -4.42 13.29
C VAL A 243 6.03 -3.29 12.44
N GLU A 244 6.29 -3.35 11.14
CA GLU A 244 5.67 -2.52 10.11
C GLU A 244 4.62 -3.36 9.36
N THR A 245 3.36 -2.96 9.44
CA THR A 245 2.23 -3.57 8.71
C THR A 245 1.20 -2.51 8.31
N SER A 246 1.62 -1.28 7.96
CA SER A 246 0.67 -0.20 7.68
C SER A 246 -0.10 -0.40 6.38
N CYS A 247 0.49 -1.06 5.38
CA CYS A 247 -0.08 -1.22 4.05
C CYS A 247 0.00 -2.67 3.54
N ASP A 248 1.01 -2.99 2.75
CA ASP A 248 1.23 -4.27 2.07
C ASP A 248 2.60 -4.92 2.37
N ASP A 249 3.50 -4.23 3.05
CA ASP A 249 4.78 -4.79 3.49
C ASP A 249 4.70 -5.25 4.94
N THR A 250 5.21 -6.46 5.23
CA THR A 250 5.42 -6.94 6.62
C THR A 250 6.90 -6.85 6.93
N GLY A 251 7.30 -5.86 7.71
CA GLY A 251 8.69 -5.65 8.09
C GLY A 251 8.94 -5.89 9.57
N ALA A 252 10.07 -6.54 9.88
CA ALA A 252 10.65 -6.55 11.22
C ALA A 252 12.12 -6.17 11.17
N ALA A 253 12.58 -5.41 12.16
CA ALA A 253 14.00 -5.13 12.32
C ALA A 253 14.39 -5.17 13.79
N VAL A 254 15.69 -5.23 13.99
CA VAL A 254 16.40 -5.27 15.24
C VAL A 254 17.66 -4.43 15.08
N LEU A 255 17.73 -3.32 15.81
CA LEU A 255 18.84 -2.36 15.80
C LEU A 255 19.47 -2.27 17.19
N ASP A 256 20.70 -1.76 17.28
CA ASP A 256 21.29 -1.29 18.54
C ASP A 256 21.03 0.21 18.76
N GLU A 257 21.58 0.77 19.84
CA GLU A 257 21.41 2.18 20.17
C GLU A 257 22.05 3.08 19.12
N GLU A 258 23.25 2.74 18.66
CA GLU A 258 24.01 3.49 17.68
C GLU A 258 23.31 3.55 16.32
N GLY A 259 22.33 2.66 16.07
CA GLY A 259 21.59 2.57 14.82
C GLY A 259 22.16 1.51 13.86
N ASN A 260 23.03 0.62 14.34
CA ASN A 260 23.47 -0.50 13.53
C ASN A 260 22.32 -1.51 13.41
N ILE A 261 22.08 -1.98 12.18
CA ILE A 261 21.07 -2.99 11.90
C ILE A 261 21.68 -4.35 12.26
N LEU A 262 21.24 -4.93 13.38
CA LEU A 262 21.69 -6.25 13.82
C LEU A 262 20.96 -7.36 13.06
N GLY A 263 19.68 -7.17 12.75
CA GLY A 263 18.88 -8.10 11.97
C GLY A 263 17.63 -7.46 11.40
N GLU A 264 17.21 -7.88 10.22
CA GLU A 264 15.98 -7.40 9.57
C GLU A 264 15.38 -8.49 8.69
N ALA A 265 14.07 -8.42 8.49
CA ALA A 265 13.32 -9.28 7.60
C ALA A 265 12.15 -8.50 7.00
N LEU A 266 11.83 -8.80 5.74
CA LEU A 266 10.79 -8.13 4.98
C LEU A 266 10.04 -9.14 4.10
N HIS A 267 8.73 -9.20 4.26
CA HIS A 267 7.84 -9.89 3.32
C HIS A 267 7.04 -8.86 2.53
N CYS A 268 7.42 -8.68 1.26
CA CYS A 268 6.78 -7.75 0.34
C CYS A 268 5.67 -8.44 -0.45
N GLN A 269 4.44 -7.91 -0.38
CA GLN A 269 3.29 -8.48 -1.07
C GLN A 269 3.13 -7.99 -2.53
N ASN A 270 4.11 -7.24 -3.05
CA ASN A 270 4.05 -6.63 -4.38
C ASN A 270 3.67 -7.64 -5.47
N ALA A 271 4.22 -8.87 -5.47
CA ALA A 271 3.84 -9.90 -6.46
C ALA A 271 2.33 -10.21 -6.47
N VAL A 272 1.72 -10.32 -5.29
CA VAL A 272 0.27 -10.58 -5.14
C VAL A 272 -0.54 -9.39 -5.63
N HIS A 273 -0.13 -8.18 -5.23
CA HIS A 273 -0.83 -6.95 -5.61
C HIS A 273 -0.66 -6.62 -7.10
N LEU A 274 0.47 -7.02 -7.68
CA LEU A 274 0.68 -6.95 -9.12
C LEU A 274 -0.39 -7.79 -9.84
N GLU A 275 -0.66 -9.03 -9.42
CA GLU A 275 -1.68 -9.89 -10.04
C GLU A 275 -3.11 -9.38 -9.88
N THR A 276 -3.44 -8.80 -8.72
CA THR A 276 -4.76 -8.22 -8.46
C THR A 276 -4.95 -6.83 -9.06
N GLY A 277 -3.86 -6.19 -9.52
CA GLY A 277 -3.81 -4.86 -10.13
C GLY A 277 -3.67 -3.71 -9.12
N GLY A 278 -3.49 -4.01 -7.85
CA GLY A 278 -3.46 -3.06 -6.73
C GLY A 278 -3.71 -3.75 -5.39
N ILE A 279 -3.53 -2.99 -4.31
CA ILE A 279 -3.62 -3.51 -2.94
C ILE A 279 -5.07 -3.84 -2.58
N VAL A 280 -5.32 -5.10 -2.24
CA VAL A 280 -6.63 -5.57 -1.73
C VAL A 280 -6.56 -5.70 -0.21
N PRO A 281 -7.24 -4.84 0.58
CA PRO A 281 -7.06 -4.76 2.03
C PRO A 281 -7.25 -6.07 2.80
N VAL A 282 -8.20 -6.91 2.38
CA VAL A 282 -8.47 -8.22 3.03
C VAL A 282 -7.35 -9.22 2.74
N VAL A 283 -6.80 -9.21 1.53
CA VAL A 283 -5.66 -10.05 1.15
C VAL A 283 -4.42 -9.59 1.91
N ALA A 284 -4.18 -8.27 1.96
CA ALA A 284 -3.06 -7.72 2.73
C ALA A 284 -3.14 -8.09 4.22
N GLN A 285 -4.32 -7.95 4.83
CA GLN A 285 -4.55 -8.39 6.21
C GLN A 285 -4.20 -9.87 6.42
N GLN A 286 -4.67 -10.75 5.52
CA GLN A 286 -4.42 -12.18 5.64
C GLN A 286 -2.93 -12.49 5.54
N LEU A 287 -2.24 -11.88 4.58
CA LEU A 287 -0.80 -12.05 4.39
C LEU A 287 0.00 -11.51 5.59
N HIS A 288 -0.38 -10.38 6.18
CA HIS A 288 0.24 -9.93 7.43
C HIS A 288 0.07 -10.96 8.55
N ARG A 289 -1.14 -11.51 8.72
CA ARG A 289 -1.43 -12.49 9.77
C ARG A 289 -0.61 -13.77 9.60
N GLU A 290 -0.41 -14.22 8.37
CA GLU A 290 0.34 -15.43 8.05
C GLU A 290 1.85 -15.25 8.26
N ASN A 291 2.39 -14.06 7.92
CA ASN A 291 3.84 -13.86 7.85
C ASN A 291 4.45 -13.18 9.08
N ILE A 292 3.69 -12.39 9.85
CA ILE A 292 4.24 -11.54 10.92
C ILE A 292 5.11 -12.28 11.94
N ALA A 293 4.67 -13.46 12.39
CA ALA A 293 5.40 -14.24 13.39
C ALA A 293 6.71 -14.79 12.83
N GLN A 294 6.69 -15.25 11.57
CA GLN A 294 7.89 -15.73 10.88
C GLN A 294 8.88 -14.59 10.67
N ILE A 295 8.43 -13.43 10.20
CA ILE A 295 9.28 -12.27 9.90
C ILE A 295 9.96 -11.73 11.15
N VAL A 296 9.24 -11.67 12.28
CA VAL A 296 9.83 -11.28 13.57
C VAL A 296 10.86 -12.31 14.03
N GLN A 297 10.57 -13.60 13.88
CA GLN A 297 11.51 -14.66 14.22
C GLN A 297 12.78 -14.61 13.35
N GLU A 298 12.65 -14.34 12.05
CA GLU A 298 13.77 -14.18 11.12
C GLU A 298 14.66 -12.99 11.50
N ALA A 299 14.08 -11.83 11.83
CA ALA A 299 14.84 -10.66 12.28
C ALA A 299 15.59 -10.93 13.60
N LEU A 300 14.95 -11.59 14.57
CA LEU A 300 15.59 -12.01 15.83
C LEU A 300 16.70 -13.04 15.59
N SER A 301 16.47 -14.04 14.75
CA SER A 301 17.47 -15.03 14.40
C SER A 301 18.67 -14.43 13.66
N ALA A 302 18.44 -13.47 12.75
CA ALA A 302 19.49 -12.76 12.03
C ALA A 302 20.34 -11.89 12.98
N SER A 303 19.71 -11.24 13.97
CA SER A 303 20.40 -10.43 14.98
C SER A 303 21.15 -11.24 16.05
N GLY A 304 20.77 -12.50 16.25
CA GLY A 304 21.29 -13.32 17.35
C GLY A 304 20.83 -12.89 18.74
N VAL A 305 19.88 -11.95 18.82
CA VAL A 305 19.33 -11.41 20.07
C VAL A 305 18.05 -12.16 20.46
N ARG A 306 17.89 -12.47 21.74
CA ARG A 306 16.66 -13.06 22.27
C ARG A 306 15.63 -11.98 22.60
N MET A 307 14.35 -12.33 22.53
CA MET A 307 13.25 -11.41 22.81
C MET A 307 13.31 -10.79 24.23
N GLU A 308 13.86 -11.52 25.20
CA GLU A 308 14.07 -11.05 26.58
C GLU A 308 15.16 -9.99 26.69
N GLU A 309 16.08 -9.90 25.73
CA GLU A 309 17.18 -8.93 25.70
C GLU A 309 16.72 -7.60 25.07
N LEU A 310 15.52 -7.54 24.48
CA LEU A 310 14.98 -6.33 23.91
C LEU A 310 14.66 -5.26 24.96
N SER A 311 14.88 -3.98 24.66
CA SER A 311 14.55 -2.86 25.54
C SER A 311 13.10 -2.42 25.39
N ALA A 312 12.53 -2.49 24.18
CA ALA A 312 11.17 -2.05 23.88
C ALA A 312 10.59 -2.78 22.66
N VAL A 313 9.27 -2.74 22.50
CA VAL A 313 8.58 -3.15 21.27
C VAL A 313 7.97 -1.91 20.64
N ALA A 314 8.39 -1.55 19.42
CA ALA A 314 7.79 -0.45 18.68
C ALA A 314 6.90 -1.00 17.56
N THR A 315 5.78 -0.36 17.29
CA THR A 315 4.86 -0.85 16.26
C THR A 315 4.14 0.31 15.62
N THR A 316 3.99 0.24 14.30
CA THR A 316 3.21 1.22 13.55
C THR A 316 1.74 1.11 13.93
N VAL A 317 1.21 2.19 14.50
CA VAL A 317 -0.21 2.27 14.89
C VAL A 317 -1.00 3.26 14.04
N LYS A 318 -0.31 4.10 13.26
CA LYS A 318 -0.94 5.14 12.42
C LYS A 318 0.01 5.78 11.42
N PRO A 319 -0.47 6.44 10.35
CA PRO A 319 -1.69 6.08 9.62
C PRO A 319 -1.48 4.77 8.83
N GLY A 320 -2.54 4.27 8.19
CA GLY A 320 -2.46 3.05 7.37
C GLY A 320 -3.80 2.37 7.15
N ILE A 321 -3.79 1.23 6.47
CA ILE A 321 -4.95 0.37 6.29
C ILE A 321 -5.33 -0.22 7.64
N GLY A 322 -6.50 0.14 8.18
CA GLY A 322 -6.91 -0.29 9.53
C GLY A 322 -6.93 -1.81 9.73
N LEU A 323 -7.25 -2.58 8.69
CA LEU A 323 -7.20 -4.04 8.74
C LEU A 323 -5.78 -4.58 8.91
N SER A 324 -4.78 -3.92 8.28
CA SER A 324 -3.36 -4.27 8.38
C SER A 324 -2.75 -3.78 9.69
N LEU A 325 -3.01 -2.52 10.09
CA LEU A 325 -2.55 -1.95 11.36
C LEU A 325 -3.02 -2.77 12.57
N GLY A 326 -4.25 -3.30 12.53
CA GLY A 326 -4.79 -4.14 13.59
C GLY A 326 -3.98 -5.42 13.81
N ILE A 327 -3.37 -6.00 12.77
CA ILE A 327 -2.52 -7.19 12.89
C ILE A 327 -1.22 -6.85 13.59
N GLY A 328 -0.51 -5.82 13.11
CA GLY A 328 0.74 -5.38 13.70
C GLY A 328 0.57 -4.98 15.17
N LEU A 329 -0.45 -4.16 15.47
CA LEU A 329 -0.75 -3.74 16.83
C LEU A 329 -1.03 -4.93 17.75
N ALA A 330 -1.91 -5.86 17.35
CA ALA A 330 -2.25 -7.02 18.18
C ALA A 330 -1.01 -7.85 18.52
N TYR A 331 -0.16 -8.11 17.53
CA TYR A 331 1.07 -8.88 17.70
C TYR A 331 2.11 -8.15 18.55
N GLY A 332 2.34 -6.84 18.30
CA GLY A 332 3.25 -6.02 19.09
C GLY A 332 2.84 -5.92 20.56
N LEU A 333 1.53 -5.79 20.83
CA LEU A 333 1.00 -5.80 22.20
C LEU A 333 1.15 -7.17 22.88
N GLU A 334 0.94 -8.27 22.14
CA GLU A 334 1.16 -9.62 22.66
C GLU A 334 2.62 -9.80 23.09
N LEU A 335 3.57 -9.41 22.23
CA LEU A 335 5.00 -9.42 22.53
C LEU A 335 5.35 -8.56 23.76
N ALA A 336 4.88 -7.32 23.79
CA ALA A 336 5.13 -6.40 24.90
C ALA A 336 4.63 -6.99 26.24
N LYS A 337 3.41 -7.56 26.26
CA LYS A 337 2.83 -8.19 27.45
C LYS A 337 3.57 -9.45 27.87
N LYS A 338 3.85 -10.36 26.92
CA LYS A 338 4.50 -11.65 27.18
C LYS A 338 5.90 -11.47 27.76
N TYR A 339 6.68 -10.54 27.21
CA TYR A 339 8.08 -10.30 27.59
C TYR A 339 8.25 -9.12 28.56
N LYS A 340 7.14 -8.53 29.04
CA LYS A 340 7.10 -7.39 29.97
C LYS A 340 7.97 -6.22 29.49
N LYS A 341 7.87 -5.90 28.20
CA LYS A 341 8.60 -4.80 27.57
C LYS A 341 7.71 -3.57 27.43
N PRO A 342 8.27 -2.34 27.56
CA PRO A 342 7.54 -1.15 27.18
C PRO A 342 7.17 -1.20 25.70
N PHE A 343 6.02 -0.62 25.39
CA PHE A 343 5.49 -0.50 24.03
C PHE A 343 5.61 0.95 23.55
N ILE A 344 6.04 1.13 22.31
CA ILE A 344 6.20 2.45 21.69
C ILE A 344 5.30 2.52 20.44
N PRO A 345 4.21 3.31 20.46
CA PRO A 345 3.37 3.53 19.30
C PRO A 345 4.08 4.43 18.29
N ILE A 346 4.20 3.96 17.05
CA ILE A 346 4.90 4.65 15.98
C ILE A 346 3.91 5.25 14.98
N HIS A 347 4.18 6.50 14.60
CA HIS A 347 3.54 7.14 13.46
C HIS A 347 4.40 6.88 12.21
N HIS A 348 3.85 6.15 11.25
CA HIS A 348 4.49 5.71 10.02
C HIS A 348 5.18 6.85 9.26
N MET A 349 4.52 8.01 9.11
CA MET A 349 5.14 9.16 8.43
C MET A 349 6.26 9.82 9.25
N GLU A 350 6.24 9.74 10.59
CA GLU A 350 7.34 10.23 11.43
C GLU A 350 8.57 9.33 11.21
N ALA A 351 8.35 8.01 11.19
CA ALA A 351 9.41 7.05 10.89
C ALA A 351 10.06 7.30 9.52
N HIS A 352 9.27 7.49 8.46
CA HIS A 352 9.80 7.85 7.14
C HIS A 352 10.61 9.16 7.16
N ALA A 353 10.14 10.17 7.89
CA ALA A 353 10.80 11.48 8.00
C ALA A 353 12.14 11.39 8.75
N LEU A 354 12.20 10.62 9.83
CA LEU A 354 13.38 10.50 10.69
C LEU A 354 14.37 9.44 10.22
N THR A 355 14.03 8.58 9.25
CA THR A 355 14.92 7.53 8.74
C THR A 355 16.28 8.09 8.28
N ILE A 356 16.33 9.32 7.76
CA ILE A 356 17.60 9.93 7.36
C ILE A 356 18.58 10.08 8.54
N ARG A 357 18.06 10.24 9.76
CA ARG A 357 18.86 10.42 10.99
C ARG A 357 19.64 9.17 11.39
N LEU A 358 19.21 8.01 10.90
CA LEU A 358 19.96 6.75 10.99
C LEU A 358 21.27 6.80 10.19
N ILE A 359 21.26 7.48 9.04
CA ILE A 359 22.38 7.52 8.08
C ILE A 359 23.23 8.77 8.24
N HIS A 360 22.58 9.90 8.53
CA HIS A 360 23.21 11.21 8.66
C HIS A 360 22.63 11.92 9.89
N PRO A 361 23.44 12.43 10.83
CA PRO A 361 22.93 13.15 11.99
C PRO A 361 22.39 14.54 11.60
N VAL A 362 21.17 14.59 11.06
CA VAL A 362 20.50 15.82 10.64
C VAL A 362 19.87 16.50 11.85
N GLU A 363 20.36 17.67 12.24
CA GLU A 363 19.79 18.44 13.36
C GLU A 363 18.42 19.02 13.03
N PHE A 364 17.55 19.11 14.04
CA PHE A 364 16.27 19.81 13.92
C PHE A 364 16.48 21.34 13.99
N PRO A 365 15.64 22.16 13.32
CA PRO A 365 14.56 21.76 12.42
C PRO A 365 15.05 21.53 10.98
N PHE A 366 14.40 20.62 10.26
CA PHE A 366 14.64 20.38 8.83
C PHE A 366 13.33 20.22 8.06
N LEU A 367 13.39 20.51 6.75
CA LEU A 367 12.24 20.36 5.86
C LEU A 367 12.16 18.90 5.39
N VAL A 368 10.96 18.35 5.33
CA VAL A 368 10.70 16.97 4.93
C VAL A 368 9.70 16.94 3.78
N LEU A 369 10.03 16.19 2.74
CA LEU A 369 9.14 15.85 1.64
C LEU A 369 8.97 14.32 1.60
N LEU A 370 7.78 13.84 1.92
CA LEU A 370 7.43 12.43 1.92
C LEU A 370 6.61 12.11 0.67
N LEU A 371 7.16 11.29 -0.21
CA LEU A 371 6.55 10.91 -1.49
C LEU A 371 6.47 9.38 -1.58
N SER A 372 5.29 8.81 -1.34
CA SER A 372 5.04 7.37 -1.39
C SER A 372 3.88 7.01 -2.32
N GLY A 373 3.51 5.73 -2.33
CA GLY A 373 2.31 5.23 -3.02
C GLY A 373 1.03 5.91 -2.54
N GLY A 374 0.91 6.13 -1.22
CA GLY A 374 -0.28 6.67 -0.57
C GLY A 374 -0.18 8.11 -0.08
N HIS A 375 1.01 8.73 -0.10
CA HIS A 375 1.22 10.03 0.53
C HIS A 375 2.07 10.97 -0.34
N GLY A 376 1.72 12.26 -0.30
CA GLY A 376 2.56 13.37 -0.75
C GLY A 376 2.47 14.47 0.31
N ILE A 377 3.49 14.61 1.15
CA ILE A 377 3.47 15.48 2.33
C ILE A 377 4.71 16.37 2.35
N LEU A 378 4.51 17.66 2.60
CA LEU A 378 5.55 18.64 2.91
C LEU A 378 5.36 19.12 4.36
N ALA A 379 6.36 18.91 5.20
CA ALA A 379 6.31 19.28 6.61
C ALA A 379 7.68 19.75 7.11
N VAL A 380 7.71 20.54 8.19
CA VAL A 380 8.93 20.83 8.96
C VAL A 380 8.98 19.90 10.15
N ALA A 381 10.06 19.14 10.28
CA ALA A 381 10.36 18.38 11.48
C ALA A 381 11.08 19.30 12.47
N ARG A 382 10.47 19.60 13.62
CA ARG A 382 11.08 20.39 14.70
C ARG A 382 11.60 19.52 15.85
N GLY A 383 11.16 18.27 15.90
CA GLY A 383 11.62 17.25 16.84
C GLY A 383 11.12 15.86 16.43
N ILE A 384 11.33 14.88 17.29
CA ILE A 384 11.01 13.45 17.02
C ILE A 384 9.51 13.22 16.79
N SER A 385 8.66 13.92 17.55
CA SER A 385 7.19 13.87 17.43
C SER A 385 6.57 15.27 17.27
N ASP A 386 7.36 16.25 16.80
CA ASP A 386 6.91 17.64 16.61
C ASP A 386 7.10 18.07 15.15
N PHE A 387 5.97 18.16 14.44
CA PHE A 387 5.93 18.45 13.01
C PHE A 387 4.96 19.59 12.71
N LEU A 388 5.29 20.40 11.70
CA LEU A 388 4.42 21.42 11.13
C LEU A 388 4.11 21.05 9.68
N LEU A 389 2.85 20.75 9.38
CA LEU A 389 2.41 20.42 8.03
C LEU A 389 2.25 21.68 7.19
N LEU A 390 3.01 21.77 6.10
CA LEU A 390 2.98 22.88 5.15
C LEU A 390 2.03 22.61 3.98
N GLY A 391 1.90 21.35 3.59
CA GLY A 391 0.98 20.93 2.55
C GLY A 391 0.97 19.43 2.34
N GLN A 392 -0.11 18.95 1.76
CA GLN A 392 -0.31 17.54 1.45
C GLN A 392 -1.08 17.35 0.13
N THR A 393 -1.08 16.12 -0.36
CA THR A 393 -1.93 15.71 -1.48
C THR A 393 -3.40 15.88 -1.12
N LEU A 394 -4.16 16.55 -1.97
CA LEU A 394 -5.60 16.78 -1.82
C LEU A 394 -6.46 15.67 -2.45
N ASP A 395 -5.88 14.91 -3.38
CA ASP A 395 -6.56 13.88 -4.16
C ASP A 395 -5.77 12.56 -4.19
N SER A 396 -5.16 12.19 -5.33
CA SER A 396 -4.40 10.96 -5.52
C SER A 396 -2.93 11.19 -5.25
N ALA A 397 -2.31 10.30 -4.48
CA ALA A 397 -0.89 10.35 -4.20
C ALA A 397 -0.04 10.13 -5.48
N PRO A 398 1.19 10.68 -5.52
CA PRO A 398 2.01 10.62 -6.72
C PRO A 398 2.34 9.19 -7.14
N GLY A 399 2.57 8.28 -6.19
CA GLY A 399 2.85 6.87 -6.52
C GLY A 399 1.64 6.15 -7.11
N ASP A 400 0.46 6.31 -6.51
CA ASP A 400 -0.80 5.78 -7.07
C ASP A 400 -1.06 6.28 -8.50
N VAL A 401 -0.79 7.56 -8.78
CA VAL A 401 -0.90 8.11 -10.14
C VAL A 401 0.10 7.48 -11.09
N LEU A 402 1.37 7.33 -10.69
CA LEU A 402 2.38 6.67 -11.51
C LEU A 402 2.02 5.21 -11.81
N ASP A 403 1.51 4.48 -10.82
CA ASP A 403 1.10 3.08 -10.96
C ASP A 403 -0.08 2.95 -11.93
N LYS A 404 -1.10 3.79 -11.78
CA LYS A 404 -2.27 3.83 -12.66
C LYS A 404 -1.92 4.22 -14.10
N LEU A 405 -0.96 5.11 -14.30
CA LEU A 405 -0.50 5.52 -15.62
C LEU A 405 0.39 4.46 -16.26
N SER A 406 1.27 3.81 -15.49
CA SER A 406 2.07 2.67 -15.94
C SER A 406 1.20 1.52 -16.43
N GLN A 407 0.14 1.20 -15.68
CA GLN A 407 -0.84 0.19 -16.08
C GLN A 407 -1.56 0.59 -17.38
N ARG A 408 -2.00 1.85 -17.51
CA ARG A 408 -2.67 2.35 -18.73
C ARG A 408 -1.76 2.32 -19.95
N LEU A 409 -0.47 2.58 -19.80
CA LEU A 409 0.54 2.45 -20.85
C LEU A 409 0.88 0.97 -21.17
N SER A 410 0.28 0.01 -20.47
CA SER A 410 0.56 -1.42 -20.60
C SER A 410 2.05 -1.76 -20.40
N LEU A 411 2.77 -0.99 -19.56
CA LEU A 411 4.22 -1.15 -19.41
C LEU A 411 4.63 -2.52 -18.88
N ARG A 412 3.76 -3.21 -18.15
CA ARG A 412 4.03 -4.59 -17.71
C ARG A 412 4.24 -5.59 -18.84
N LYS A 413 3.70 -5.30 -20.03
CA LYS A 413 3.93 -6.14 -21.22
C LYS A 413 5.31 -5.88 -21.84
N HIS A 414 5.96 -4.79 -21.46
CA HIS A 414 7.31 -4.50 -21.89
C HIS A 414 8.31 -5.41 -21.14
N PRO A 415 9.22 -6.11 -21.84
CA PRO A 415 10.15 -7.07 -21.23
C PRO A 415 10.95 -6.49 -20.05
N GLU A 416 11.36 -5.23 -20.16
CA GLU A 416 12.18 -4.56 -19.13
C GLU A 416 11.37 -3.99 -17.95
N CYS A 417 10.05 -4.06 -17.98
CA CYS A 417 9.17 -3.45 -16.98
C CYS A 417 8.19 -4.45 -16.33
N SER A 418 8.22 -5.73 -16.72
CA SER A 418 7.26 -6.75 -16.27
C SER A 418 7.33 -7.02 -14.76
N THR A 419 8.50 -6.84 -14.15
CA THR A 419 8.75 -7.04 -12.71
C THR A 419 8.88 -5.74 -11.92
N LEU A 420 8.80 -4.58 -12.59
CA LEU A 420 8.98 -3.27 -11.96
C LEU A 420 7.65 -2.77 -11.38
N SER A 421 7.73 -2.02 -10.28
CA SER A 421 6.58 -1.22 -9.83
C SER A 421 6.24 -0.15 -10.88
N GLY A 422 5.04 0.42 -10.82
CA GLY A 422 4.60 1.32 -11.88
C GLY A 422 5.43 2.60 -11.96
N GLY A 423 5.79 3.18 -10.82
CA GLY A 423 6.77 4.28 -10.75
C GLY A 423 8.14 3.95 -11.35
N GLN A 424 8.68 2.77 -11.06
CA GLN A 424 9.96 2.29 -11.62
C GLN A 424 9.87 2.06 -13.14
N ALA A 425 8.75 1.49 -13.61
CA ALA A 425 8.51 1.25 -15.03
C ALA A 425 8.40 2.57 -15.81
N ILE A 426 7.71 3.58 -15.27
CA ILE A 426 7.63 4.92 -15.88
C ILE A 426 9.03 5.53 -15.99
N GLU A 427 9.83 5.49 -14.92
CA GLU A 427 11.20 5.99 -14.92
C GLU A 427 12.08 5.29 -15.96
N ARG A 428 11.99 3.95 -16.02
CA ARG A 428 12.74 3.13 -16.95
C ARG A 428 12.44 3.49 -18.40
N MET A 429 11.16 3.65 -18.73
CA MET A 429 10.72 4.01 -20.09
C MET A 429 11.04 5.46 -20.44
N ALA A 430 10.93 6.37 -19.47
CA ALA A 430 11.22 7.79 -19.64
C ALA A 430 12.66 8.07 -20.08
N GLN A 431 13.63 7.23 -19.68
CA GLN A 431 15.04 7.34 -20.10
C GLN A 431 15.24 7.33 -21.62
N ARG A 432 14.31 6.73 -22.37
CA ARG A 432 14.36 6.61 -23.84
C ARG A 432 13.38 7.54 -24.55
N GLY A 433 12.63 8.34 -23.80
CA GLY A 433 11.57 9.19 -24.32
C GLY A 433 11.97 10.66 -24.45
N ASN A 434 11.31 11.34 -25.38
CA ASN A 434 11.38 12.79 -25.51
C ASN A 434 10.27 13.45 -24.69
N ARG A 435 10.63 14.02 -23.54
CA ARG A 435 9.72 14.76 -22.65
C ARG A 435 9.01 15.95 -23.29
N ARG A 436 9.49 16.47 -24.42
CA ARG A 436 8.92 17.64 -25.12
C ARG A 436 7.85 17.26 -26.14
N ARG A 437 7.69 15.97 -26.46
CA ARG A 437 6.69 15.51 -27.44
C ARG A 437 5.27 15.77 -26.96
N TYR A 438 5.01 15.54 -25.67
CA TYR A 438 3.74 15.81 -25.03
C TYR A 438 3.94 16.87 -23.96
N THR A 439 3.07 17.87 -23.93
CA THR A 439 3.09 18.92 -22.90
C THR A 439 1.82 18.82 -22.08
N PHE A 440 1.96 18.67 -20.77
CA PHE A 440 0.84 18.63 -19.84
C PHE A 440 0.83 19.90 -18.98
N THR A 441 -0.36 20.44 -18.74
CA THR A 441 -0.56 21.57 -17.82
C THR A 441 -0.19 21.15 -16.39
N ILE A 442 0.64 21.96 -15.72
CA ILE A 442 1.06 21.69 -14.35
C ILE A 442 -0.10 21.99 -13.39
N PRO A 443 -0.47 21.06 -12.49
CA PRO A 443 -1.58 21.24 -11.58
C PRO A 443 -1.39 22.43 -10.62
N MET A 444 -2.51 23.09 -10.31
CA MET A 444 -2.58 24.11 -9.26
C MET A 444 -1.59 25.30 -9.45
N GLU A 445 -1.04 25.52 -10.65
CA GLU A 445 0.04 26.51 -10.89
C GLU A 445 -0.31 27.92 -10.39
N LYS A 446 -1.58 28.32 -10.50
CA LYS A 446 -2.09 29.63 -10.04
C LYS A 446 -2.31 29.71 -8.52
N ILE A 447 -2.31 28.58 -7.81
CA ILE A 447 -2.58 28.50 -6.37
C ILE A 447 -1.25 28.50 -5.62
N ARG A 448 -1.07 29.47 -4.71
CA ARG A 448 0.18 29.66 -3.94
C ARG A 448 0.22 28.86 -2.64
N SER A 449 -0.11 27.56 -2.71
CA SER A 449 -0.07 26.64 -1.56
C SER A 449 1.04 25.59 -1.73
N CYS A 450 1.42 24.89 -0.67
CA CYS A 450 2.31 23.72 -0.75
C CYS A 450 1.56 22.39 -0.94
N ASN A 451 0.24 22.45 -1.15
CA ASN A 451 -0.58 21.27 -1.42
C ASN A 451 -0.32 20.70 -2.81
N PHE A 452 -0.51 19.39 -2.94
CA PHE A 452 -0.39 18.67 -4.20
C PHE A 452 -1.76 18.24 -4.73
N SER A 453 -1.90 18.15 -6.06
CA SER A 453 -3.05 17.56 -6.73
C SER A 453 -2.55 16.91 -8.01
N PHE A 454 -2.91 15.65 -8.23
CA PHE A 454 -2.46 14.86 -9.37
C PHE A 454 -3.62 14.27 -10.17
N SER A 455 -4.85 14.25 -9.63
CA SER A 455 -6.02 13.62 -10.29
C SER A 455 -6.34 14.25 -11.66
N GLY A 456 -6.37 15.58 -11.75
CA GLY A 456 -6.62 16.28 -13.02
C GLY A 456 -5.53 16.03 -14.06
N LEU A 457 -4.28 15.94 -13.61
CA LEU A 457 -3.13 15.57 -14.46
C LEU A 457 -3.32 14.15 -15.00
N GLN A 458 -3.63 13.20 -14.12
CA GLN A 458 -3.87 11.79 -14.44
C GLN A 458 -5.02 11.64 -15.45
N SER A 459 -6.15 12.32 -15.24
CA SER A 459 -7.30 12.27 -16.17
C SER A 459 -6.93 12.82 -17.55
N HIS A 460 -6.18 13.92 -17.60
CA HIS A 460 -5.73 14.50 -18.87
C HIS A 460 -4.79 13.53 -19.61
N ILE A 461 -3.78 13.00 -18.92
CA ILE A 461 -2.84 12.02 -19.50
C ILE A 461 -3.59 10.77 -19.99
N THR A 462 -4.55 10.27 -19.20
CA THR A 462 -5.35 9.09 -19.56
C THR A 462 -6.07 9.28 -20.89
N ARG A 463 -6.68 10.46 -21.12
CA ARG A 463 -7.34 10.78 -22.39
C ARG A 463 -6.36 10.85 -23.56
N VAL A 464 -5.13 11.33 -23.33
CA VAL A 464 -4.09 11.34 -24.36
C VAL A 464 -3.68 9.91 -24.71
N ILE A 465 -3.45 9.06 -23.71
CA ILE A 465 -3.15 7.63 -23.89
C ILE A 465 -4.26 6.94 -24.69
N GLU A 466 -5.53 7.21 -24.37
CA GLU A 466 -6.69 6.61 -25.05
C GLU A 466 -6.78 7.02 -26.52
N ARG A 467 -6.43 8.27 -26.87
CA ARG A 467 -6.43 8.74 -28.27
C ARG A 467 -5.30 8.14 -29.12
N GLU A 468 -4.18 7.82 -28.49
CA GLU A 468 -3.02 7.22 -29.16
C GLU A 468 -3.15 5.70 -29.32
N LYS A 469 -4.06 5.06 -28.57
CA LYS A 469 -4.28 3.62 -28.64
C LYS A 469 -5.08 3.24 -29.88
N GLU A 470 -4.45 2.47 -30.75
CA GLU A 470 -5.13 1.83 -31.89
C GLU A 470 -5.92 0.57 -31.47
N ALA A 471 -5.44 -0.16 -30.44
CA ALA A 471 -6.10 -1.35 -29.89
C ALA A 471 -5.87 -1.51 -28.38
N GLU A 472 -6.85 -2.08 -27.69
CA GLU A 472 -6.82 -2.22 -26.23
C GLU A 472 -5.74 -3.19 -25.76
N GLY A 473 -4.92 -2.74 -24.79
CA GLY A 473 -3.86 -3.54 -24.17
C GLY A 473 -2.59 -3.70 -25.02
N GLN A 474 -2.42 -3.01 -26.14
CA GLN A 474 -1.12 -2.98 -26.82
C GLN A 474 -0.17 -1.98 -26.17
N LEU A 475 1.12 -2.28 -26.24
CA LEU A 475 2.16 -1.32 -25.87
C LEU A 475 2.16 -0.21 -26.93
N LEU A 476 2.05 1.04 -26.49
CA LEU A 476 2.09 2.20 -27.38
C LEU A 476 3.51 2.40 -27.94
N SER A 477 3.62 2.70 -29.23
CA SER A 477 4.88 3.13 -29.83
C SER A 477 5.41 4.44 -29.18
N SER A 478 4.49 5.29 -28.72
CA SER A 478 4.76 6.53 -27.98
C SER A 478 4.94 6.34 -26.47
N ALA A 479 4.98 5.11 -25.95
CA ALA A 479 5.02 4.84 -24.50
C ALA A 479 6.22 5.50 -23.80
N SER A 480 7.41 5.47 -24.40
CA SER A 480 8.61 6.13 -23.85
C SER A 480 8.45 7.64 -23.76
N ASP A 481 7.97 8.27 -24.84
CA ASP A 481 7.76 9.73 -24.91
C ASP A 481 6.69 10.18 -23.91
N LEU A 482 5.59 9.42 -23.79
CA LEU A 482 4.56 9.65 -22.79
C LEU A 482 5.11 9.48 -21.38
N ALA A 483 5.85 8.40 -21.09
CA ALA A 483 6.47 8.19 -19.78
C ALA A 483 7.41 9.35 -19.40
N ALA A 484 8.21 9.85 -20.34
CA ALA A 484 9.08 11.00 -20.13
C ALA A 484 8.31 12.29 -19.84
N ALA A 485 7.24 12.57 -20.60
CA ALA A 485 6.39 13.74 -20.38
C ALA A 485 5.61 13.66 -19.05
N ILE A 486 5.12 12.47 -18.68
CA ILE A 486 4.45 12.20 -17.40
C ILE A 486 5.42 12.47 -16.24
N GLN A 487 6.59 11.83 -16.26
CA GLN A 487 7.60 11.99 -15.22
C GLN A 487 8.00 13.46 -15.08
N HIS A 488 8.19 14.17 -16.19
CA HIS A 488 8.52 15.59 -16.19
C HIS A 488 7.40 16.44 -15.55
N ALA A 489 6.14 16.26 -15.94
CA ALA A 489 5.03 17.05 -15.41
C ALA A 489 4.82 16.84 -13.90
N LEU A 490 4.88 15.59 -13.41
CA LEU A 490 4.81 15.32 -11.97
C LEU A 490 5.99 15.97 -11.22
N THR A 491 7.20 15.86 -11.78
CA THR A 491 8.42 16.37 -11.16
C THR A 491 8.41 17.90 -11.05
N VAL A 492 7.98 18.61 -12.10
CA VAL A 492 7.86 20.07 -12.10
C VAL A 492 6.86 20.51 -11.02
N HIS A 493 5.71 19.85 -10.92
CA HIS A 493 4.73 20.14 -9.88
C HIS A 493 5.32 19.97 -8.48
N ILE A 494 5.99 18.83 -8.23
CA ILE A 494 6.64 18.54 -6.94
C ILE A 494 7.70 19.60 -6.62
N ALA A 495 8.61 19.87 -7.56
CA ALA A 495 9.69 20.85 -7.41
C ALA A 495 9.15 22.25 -7.08
N ASN A 496 8.09 22.70 -7.75
CA ASN A 496 7.49 24.01 -7.52
C ASN A 496 6.89 24.14 -6.11
N ARG A 497 6.22 23.09 -5.60
CA ARG A 497 5.67 23.11 -4.22
C ARG A 497 6.78 23.09 -3.19
N THR A 498 7.79 22.25 -3.39
CA THR A 498 8.93 22.15 -2.49
C THR A 498 9.73 23.46 -2.44
N HIS A 499 9.96 24.09 -3.60
CA HIS A 499 10.61 25.40 -3.66
C HIS A 499 9.82 26.44 -2.86
N ARG A 500 8.49 26.51 -3.03
CA ARG A 500 7.64 27.40 -2.22
C ARG A 500 7.77 27.13 -0.73
N ALA A 501 7.78 25.86 -0.32
CA ALA A 501 7.94 25.48 1.07
C ALA A 501 9.26 25.98 1.66
N ILE A 502 10.37 25.85 0.93
CA ILE A 502 11.69 26.36 1.35
C ILE A 502 11.65 27.87 1.55
N LEU A 503 11.10 28.62 0.58
CA LEU A 503 10.98 30.08 0.68
C LEU A 503 10.12 30.51 1.87
N PHE A 504 8.96 29.86 2.05
CA PHE A 504 8.09 30.09 3.20
C PHE A 504 8.82 29.86 4.52
N CYS A 505 9.50 28.73 4.65
CA CYS A 505 10.20 28.40 5.88
C CYS A 505 11.36 29.37 6.17
N ARG A 506 12.03 29.90 5.14
CA ARG A 506 13.06 30.93 5.31
C ARG A 506 12.46 32.25 5.80
N GLU A 507 11.36 32.72 5.20
CA GLU A 507 10.66 33.94 5.61
C GLU A 507 10.08 33.82 7.03
N ALA A 508 9.53 32.66 7.38
CA ALA A 508 8.93 32.39 8.68
C ALA A 508 9.94 32.00 9.77
N GLY A 509 11.24 31.90 9.45
CA GLY A 509 12.28 31.50 10.41
C GLY A 509 12.14 30.05 10.93
N LEU A 510 11.53 29.16 10.13
CA LEU A 510 11.28 27.76 10.50
C LEU A 510 12.44 26.81 10.16
N LEU A 511 13.43 27.28 9.40
CA LEU A 511 14.64 26.55 9.05
C LEU A 511 15.88 27.32 9.53
N PRO A 512 16.99 26.62 9.85
CA PRO A 512 18.21 27.30 10.23
C PRO A 512 18.78 28.11 9.07
N GLN A 513 19.38 29.26 9.37
CA GLN A 513 19.96 30.14 8.34
C GLN A 513 21.17 29.52 7.64
N THR A 514 21.87 28.62 8.33
CA THR A 514 23.01 27.85 7.83
C THR A 514 22.72 26.36 7.94
N LYS A 515 23.18 25.56 6.97
CA LYS A 515 23.01 24.09 6.96
C LYS A 515 21.54 23.63 6.96
N ALA A 516 20.63 24.41 6.38
CA ALA A 516 19.26 23.95 6.16
C ALA A 516 19.25 22.69 5.30
N ALA A 517 18.45 21.71 5.69
CA ALA A 517 18.32 20.44 4.99
C ALA A 517 16.89 20.23 4.48
N LEU A 518 16.78 19.66 3.28
CA LEU A 518 15.57 19.09 2.71
C LEU A 518 15.75 17.57 2.69
N VAL A 519 15.01 16.89 3.54
CA VAL A 519 14.97 15.43 3.62
C VAL A 519 13.86 14.92 2.71
N VAL A 520 14.19 14.01 1.80
CA VAL A 520 13.21 13.43 0.86
C VAL A 520 13.18 11.92 1.02
N SER A 521 12.01 11.38 1.40
CA SER A 521 11.81 9.97 1.69
C SER A 521 10.50 9.44 1.09
N GLY A 522 10.32 8.12 1.10
CA GLY A 522 9.20 7.42 0.47
C GLY A 522 9.54 6.77 -0.88
N GLY A 523 8.75 5.77 -1.31
CA GLY A 523 9.05 4.99 -2.52
C GLY A 523 9.18 5.80 -3.82
N VAL A 524 8.39 6.87 -3.98
CA VAL A 524 8.49 7.76 -5.16
C VAL A 524 9.73 8.66 -5.08
N ALA A 525 10.21 8.95 -3.87
CA ALA A 525 11.46 9.69 -3.68
C ALA A 525 12.68 8.92 -4.20
N SER A 526 12.60 7.60 -4.43
CA SER A 526 13.68 6.82 -5.06
C SER A 526 13.87 7.10 -6.56
N ASN A 527 12.95 7.82 -7.18
CA ASN A 527 13.05 8.22 -8.58
C ASN A 527 14.18 9.25 -8.80
N GLN A 528 15.16 8.89 -9.63
CA GLN A 528 16.36 9.68 -9.87
C GLN A 528 16.07 10.99 -10.59
N TYR A 529 15.07 11.02 -11.48
CA TYR A 529 14.67 12.25 -12.16
C TYR A 529 14.08 13.26 -11.15
N ILE A 530 13.23 12.80 -10.23
CA ILE A 530 12.70 13.62 -9.13
C ILE A 530 13.83 14.10 -8.22
N ARG A 531 14.76 13.21 -7.82
CA ARG A 531 15.90 13.57 -6.97
C ARG A 531 16.76 14.67 -7.61
N LYS A 532 17.09 14.56 -8.90
CA LYS A 532 17.85 15.59 -9.64
C LYS A 532 17.12 16.93 -9.67
N ALA A 533 15.80 16.93 -9.88
CA ALA A 533 15.02 18.16 -9.85
C ALA A 533 15.05 18.83 -8.48
N LEU A 534 14.87 18.04 -7.42
CA LEU A 534 14.89 18.53 -6.04
C LEU A 534 16.30 18.98 -5.62
N GLN A 535 17.33 18.37 -6.17
CA GLN A 535 18.71 18.82 -5.99
C GLN A 535 18.91 20.21 -6.59
N ALA A 536 18.42 20.44 -7.82
CA ALA A 536 18.47 21.77 -8.43
C ALA A 536 17.67 22.81 -7.63
N VAL A 537 16.53 22.43 -7.04
CA VAL A 537 15.78 23.29 -6.10
C VAL A 537 16.62 23.61 -4.86
N GLY A 538 17.27 22.61 -4.28
CA GLY A 538 18.15 22.76 -3.12
C GLY A 538 19.33 23.69 -3.40
N GLU A 539 20.03 23.48 -4.51
CA GLU A 539 21.15 24.31 -4.96
C GLU A 539 20.73 25.77 -5.18
N ALA A 540 19.58 26.01 -5.82
CA ALA A 540 19.06 27.35 -6.06
C ALA A 540 18.62 28.07 -4.77
N THR A 541 18.28 27.34 -3.72
CA THR A 541 17.79 27.91 -2.44
C THR A 541 18.83 27.89 -1.31
N GLY A 542 19.95 27.20 -1.51
CA GLY A 542 20.99 27.00 -0.49
C GLY A 542 20.59 25.96 0.56
N VAL A 543 19.72 25.00 0.22
CA VAL A 543 19.28 23.91 1.09
C VAL A 543 19.91 22.60 0.63
N THR A 544 20.51 21.86 1.55
CA THR A 544 21.13 20.57 1.23
C THR A 544 20.05 19.49 1.07
N LEU A 545 20.02 18.84 -0.09
CA LEU A 545 19.15 17.68 -0.31
C LEU A 545 19.74 16.45 0.36
N LEU A 546 18.96 15.78 1.22
CA LEU A 546 19.32 14.52 1.86
C LEU A 546 18.24 13.48 1.56
N CYS A 547 18.64 12.33 1.03
CA CYS A 547 17.72 11.24 0.72
C CYS A 547 18.26 9.96 1.34
N PRO A 548 17.43 9.17 2.06
CA PRO A 548 17.84 7.84 2.48
C PRO A 548 18.20 6.97 1.25
N PRO A 549 19.00 5.91 1.45
CA PRO A 549 19.24 4.93 0.39
C PRO A 549 17.89 4.31 -0.02
N PRO A 550 17.70 3.96 -1.31
CA PRO A 550 16.39 3.48 -1.82
C PRO A 550 15.76 2.36 -1.01
N ARG A 551 16.58 1.45 -0.45
CA ARG A 551 16.14 0.34 0.41
C ARG A 551 15.42 0.78 1.68
N LEU A 552 15.77 1.96 2.21
CA LEU A 552 15.17 2.53 3.41
C LEU A 552 14.07 3.56 3.09
N CYS A 553 13.83 3.87 1.81
CA CYS A 553 12.75 4.78 1.40
C CYS A 553 11.40 4.07 1.25
N THR A 554 11.37 2.75 1.04
CA THR A 554 10.15 1.94 1.03
C THR A 554 9.80 1.49 2.45
N ASP A 555 8.61 0.96 2.66
CA ASP A 555 8.16 0.54 3.99
C ASP A 555 9.02 -0.62 4.50
N ASN A 556 9.56 -0.49 5.71
CA ASN A 556 10.47 -1.47 6.30
C ASN A 556 10.44 -1.43 7.83
N GLY A 557 10.92 -2.50 8.49
CA GLY A 557 11.00 -2.52 9.96
C GLY A 557 12.06 -1.59 10.54
N VAL A 558 13.12 -1.28 9.77
CA VAL A 558 14.27 -0.45 10.22
C VAL A 558 13.84 0.98 10.54
N MET A 559 12.98 1.60 9.74
CA MET A 559 12.49 2.95 10.01
C MET A 559 11.64 3.02 11.28
N ILE A 560 10.84 1.98 11.55
CA ILE A 560 10.02 1.87 12.76
C ILE A 560 10.92 1.64 13.96
N ALA A 561 11.98 0.85 13.78
CA ALA A 561 13.01 0.63 14.77
C ALA A 561 13.74 1.88 15.19
N TRP A 562 14.23 2.61 14.20
CA TRP A 562 14.95 3.84 14.43
C TRP A 562 14.08 4.90 15.12
N ASN A 563 12.83 5.11 14.67
CA ASN A 563 11.93 6.04 15.33
C ASN A 563 11.61 5.60 16.78
N GLY A 564 11.46 4.31 17.02
CA GLY A 564 11.31 3.76 18.37
C GLY A 564 12.51 4.04 19.27
N ILE A 565 13.74 3.89 18.75
CA ILE A 565 14.97 4.22 19.48
C ILE A 565 15.05 5.72 19.79
N GLU A 566 14.74 6.58 18.81
CA GLU A 566 14.73 8.03 19.05
C GLU A 566 13.71 8.43 20.12
N LYS A 567 12.49 7.87 20.07
CA LYS A 567 11.46 8.10 21.08
C LYS A 567 11.87 7.60 22.45
N LEU A 568 12.46 6.41 22.53
CA LEU A 568 12.94 5.81 23.78
C LEU A 568 14.02 6.67 24.44
N ARG A 569 15.01 7.13 23.66
CA ARG A 569 16.08 8.05 24.13
C ARG A 569 15.53 9.36 24.66
N ALA A 570 14.49 9.88 24.04
CA ALA A 570 13.82 11.11 24.45
C ALA A 570 12.80 10.90 25.59
N GLY A 571 12.51 9.65 25.98
CA GLY A 571 11.46 9.33 26.95
C GLY A 571 10.04 9.65 26.45
N LEU A 572 9.83 9.66 25.12
CA LEU A 572 8.55 9.99 24.49
C LEU A 572 7.75 8.72 24.16
N ASP A 573 6.45 8.73 24.47
CA ASP A 573 5.51 7.64 24.15
C ASP A 573 5.97 6.24 24.63
N VAL A 574 6.73 6.16 25.73
CA VAL A 574 7.18 4.89 26.32
C VAL A 574 6.10 4.35 27.26
N LEU A 575 5.33 3.38 26.81
CA LEU A 575 4.13 2.91 27.52
C LEU A 575 4.36 1.56 28.21
N HIS A 576 4.12 1.53 29.51
CA HIS A 576 4.14 0.29 30.31
C HIS A 576 2.75 -0.34 30.47
N ASN A 577 1.68 0.46 30.37
CA ASN A 577 0.31 -0.01 30.30
C ASN A 577 -0.25 0.27 28.90
N VAL A 578 -0.85 -0.76 28.29
CA VAL A 578 -1.28 -0.77 26.88
C VAL A 578 -2.73 -1.22 26.72
N GLU A 579 -3.51 -1.28 27.80
CA GLU A 579 -4.90 -1.78 27.78
C GLU A 579 -5.81 -1.00 26.82
N ASP A 580 -5.59 0.31 26.68
CA ASP A 580 -6.40 1.19 25.84
C ASP A 580 -5.77 1.50 24.47
N MET A 581 -4.70 0.79 24.09
CA MET A 581 -3.99 1.07 22.84
C MET A 581 -4.86 0.77 21.62
N ARG A 582 -4.99 1.75 20.72
CA ARG A 582 -5.76 1.65 19.48
C ARG A 582 -4.93 2.13 18.30
N TYR A 583 -5.20 1.59 17.12
CA TYR A 583 -4.65 2.10 15.88
C TYR A 583 -5.53 3.23 15.31
N GLU A 584 -4.91 4.15 14.59
CA GLU A 584 -5.58 5.27 13.92
C GLU A 584 -5.31 5.19 12.42
N PRO A 585 -6.26 4.67 11.60
CA PRO A 585 -6.04 4.53 10.16
C PRO A 585 -5.76 5.86 9.45
N LYS A 586 -6.32 6.94 9.98
CA LYS A 586 -6.11 8.30 9.51
C LYS A 586 -5.52 9.12 10.65
N ALA A 587 -4.29 9.57 10.47
CA ALA A 587 -3.60 10.45 11.39
C ALA A 587 -2.80 11.48 10.57
N PRO A 588 -3.09 12.78 10.73
CA PRO A 588 -2.29 13.82 10.07
C PRO A 588 -0.91 13.91 10.71
N LEU A 589 0.10 14.27 9.92
CA LEU A 589 1.46 14.51 10.40
C LEU A 589 1.56 15.92 11.00
N GLY A 590 1.55 16.03 12.32
CA GLY A 590 1.79 17.30 13.03
C GLY A 590 0.67 18.33 12.91
N ILE A 591 0.99 19.58 13.24
CA ILE A 591 0.06 20.71 13.25
C ILE A 591 -0.05 21.31 11.84
N ASP A 592 -1.27 21.42 11.31
CA ASP A 592 -1.51 22.00 9.99
C ASP A 592 -1.39 23.54 9.99
N ILE A 593 -0.37 24.03 9.27
CA ILE A 593 -0.13 25.46 9.01
C ILE A 593 -0.21 25.80 7.52
N SER A 594 -0.75 24.91 6.68
CA SER A 594 -0.85 25.10 5.22
C SER A 594 -1.66 26.34 4.82
N LYS A 595 -2.56 26.80 5.69
CA LYS A 595 -3.29 28.05 5.51
C LYS A 595 -2.35 29.26 5.56
N GLN A 596 -1.40 29.28 6.52
CA GLN A 596 -0.41 30.36 6.64
C GLN A 596 0.49 30.43 5.41
N VAL A 597 0.86 29.28 4.85
CA VAL A 597 1.61 29.20 3.58
C VAL A 597 0.85 29.87 2.45
N THR A 598 -0.46 29.63 2.36
CA THR A 598 -1.31 30.20 1.32
C THR A 598 -1.50 31.71 1.50
N GLU A 599 -1.66 32.16 2.75
CA GLU A 599 -1.77 33.57 3.12
C GLU A 599 -0.47 34.35 2.82
N ALA A 600 0.69 33.75 3.04
CA ALA A 600 1.99 34.33 2.70
C ALA A 600 2.16 34.60 1.19
N SER A 601 1.38 33.90 0.34
CA SER A 601 1.26 34.24 -1.08
C SER A 601 2.59 34.28 -1.85
N ILE A 602 3.53 33.42 -1.47
CA ILE A 602 4.89 33.39 -2.01
C ILE A 602 4.90 32.96 -3.47
N LYS A 603 5.54 33.79 -4.30
CA LYS A 603 5.80 33.49 -5.71
C LYS A 603 7.12 32.73 -5.83
N VAL A 604 7.09 31.66 -6.60
CA VAL A 604 8.27 30.83 -6.88
C VAL A 604 8.90 31.33 -8.17
N PRO A 605 10.22 31.62 -8.21
CA PRO A 605 10.89 31.97 -9.45
C PRO A 605 10.96 30.75 -10.38
N GLU A 606 10.95 30.98 -11.68
CA GLU A 606 11.09 29.90 -12.66
C GLU A 606 12.45 29.22 -12.50
N LEU A 607 12.43 27.92 -12.20
CA LEU A 607 13.60 27.07 -12.23
C LEU A 607 13.68 26.41 -13.60
N ASN A 608 14.78 26.66 -14.31
CA ASN A 608 15.07 25.93 -15.53
C ASN A 608 15.55 24.52 -15.15
N LEU A 609 14.60 23.58 -15.08
CA LEU A 609 14.88 22.16 -14.87
C LEU A 609 15.42 21.54 -16.17
N THR A 610 16.65 21.89 -16.55
CA THR A 610 17.45 21.17 -17.54
C THR A 610 17.99 19.88 -16.91
N ILE A 611 17.10 18.91 -16.72
CA ILE A 611 17.38 17.57 -16.18
C ILE A 611 17.40 16.55 -17.30
#